data_AF-A0A7K4H5K0-F1
#
_entry.id   AF-A0A7K4H5K0-F1
#
_cell.length_a   1.000
_cell.length_b   1.000
_cell.length_c   1.000
_cell.angle_alpha   90.00
_cell.angle_beta   90.00
_cell.angle_gamma   90.00
#
_symmetry.space_group_name_H-M   'P 1'
#
loop_
_entity.id
_entity.type
_entity.pdbx_description
1 polymer ?
#
loop_
_entity_poly.entity_id
_entity_poly.type
_entity_poly.pdbx_seq_one_letter_code
_entity_poly.pdbx_strand_id
1 'polypeptide(L)' 'MVNREELKAFDTRKYPVRPHIGVGILLIRNNHLLLIKRKYNPDAGYWSIPGGHLDLGEKVGKAAEREAFEET' A
#
# COMPACT_ATOMS: atom_id res chain seq x y z
N MET A 1 10.73 -26.67 7.56
CA MET A 1 9.45 -26.11 8.06
C MET A 1 9.82 -24.94 8.95
N VAL A 2 9.37 -23.72 8.64
CA VAL A 2 9.65 -22.55 9.47
C VAL A 2 8.77 -22.63 10.72
N ASN A 3 9.36 -22.42 11.91
CA ASN A 3 8.62 -22.40 13.17
C ASN A 3 7.65 -21.21 13.17
N ARG A 4 6.35 -21.47 13.37
CA ARG A 4 5.32 -20.42 13.36
C ARG A 4 5.52 -19.38 14.47
N GLU A 5 6.20 -19.74 15.55
CA GLU A 5 6.47 -18.83 16.67
C GLU A 5 7.58 -17.82 16.39
N GLU A 6 8.37 -18.02 15.33
CA GLU A 6 9.46 -17.11 14.93
C GLU A 6 9.05 -16.08 13.87
N LEU A 7 7.83 -16.19 13.32
CA LEU A 7 7.33 -15.29 12.29
C LEU A 7 6.91 -13.95 12.91
N LYS A 8 7.60 -12.87 12.56
CA LYS A 8 7.14 -11.50 12.85
C LYS A 8 6.06 -11.11 11.84
N ALA A 9 5.24 -10.12 12.18
CA ALA A 9 4.25 -9.55 11.26
C ALA A 9 4.84 -9.04 9.92
N PHE A 10 6.17 -8.82 9.88
CA PHE A 10 6.91 -8.50 8.66
C PHE A 10 7.19 -9.75 7.80
N ASP A 11 7.50 -10.89 8.41
CA ASP A 11 7.79 -12.15 7.71
C ASP A 11 6.56 -12.69 7.00
N THR A 12 5.37 -12.42 7.55
CA THR A 12 4.09 -12.75 6.92
C THR A 12 3.77 -11.85 5.72
N ARG A 13 4.44 -10.71 5.51
CA ARG A 13 4.33 -9.93 4.26
C ARG A 13 5.24 -10.44 3.15
N LYS A 14 6.42 -10.97 3.50
CA LYS A 14 7.38 -11.50 2.52
C LYS A 14 6.91 -12.84 1.93
N TYR A 15 6.31 -13.69 2.77
CA TYR A 15 5.70 -14.96 2.35
C TYR A 15 4.26 -15.03 2.87
N PRO A 16 3.34 -14.30 2.25
CA PRO A 16 2.00 -14.22 2.79
C PRO A 16 1.21 -15.49 2.49
N VAL A 17 0.44 -15.95 3.46
CA VAL A 17 -0.44 -17.13 3.32
C VAL A 17 -1.57 -16.89 2.29
N ARG A 18 -1.80 -15.64 1.92
CA ARG A 18 -2.72 -15.21 0.86
C ARG A 18 -2.20 -13.93 0.20
N PRO A 19 -2.54 -13.63 -1.06
CA PRO A 19 -2.17 -12.36 -1.68
C PRO A 19 -2.68 -11.15 -0.87
N HIS A 20 -1.84 -10.13 -0.74
CA HIS A 20 -2.25 -8.79 -0.35
C HIS A 20 -2.50 -7.98 -1.61
N ILE A 21 -3.72 -7.45 -1.75
CA ILE A 21 -4.10 -6.63 -2.89
C ILE A 21 -3.92 -5.17 -2.48
N GLY A 22 -3.19 -4.41 -3.30
CA GLY A 22 -3.02 -2.98 -3.13
C GLY A 22 -3.56 -2.22 -4.34
N VAL A 23 -3.86 -0.95 -4.13
CA VAL A 23 -4.23 0.00 -5.17
C VAL A 23 -3.25 1.18 -5.12
N GLY A 24 -2.80 1.65 -6.28
CA GLY A 24 -1.98 2.85 -6.43
C GLY A 24 -2.66 3.85 -7.34
N ILE A 25 -2.49 5.14 -7.05
CA ILE A 25 -3.24 6.22 -7.70
C ILE A 25 -2.27 7.20 -8.36
N LEU A 26 -2.48 7.49 -9.65
CA LEU A 26 -1.77 8.56 -10.35
C LEU A 26 -2.65 9.80 -10.42
N LEU A 27 -2.39 10.78 -9.54
CA LEU A 27 -3.07 12.08 -9.57
C LEU A 27 -2.26 13.06 -10.40
N ILE A 28 -2.77 13.40 -11.59
CA ILE A 28 -2.11 14.28 -12.56
C ILE A 28 -2.89 15.59 -12.66
N ARG A 29 -2.21 16.73 -12.46
CA ARG A 29 -2.76 18.07 -12.64
C ARG A 29 -1.74 18.99 -13.28
N ASN A 30 -2.12 19.71 -14.33
CA ASN A 30 -1.26 20.66 -15.03
C ASN A 30 0.12 20.07 -15.40
N ASN A 31 0.16 18.83 -15.90
CA ASN A 31 1.39 18.11 -16.25
C ASN A 31 2.33 17.78 -15.06
N HIS A 32 1.82 17.82 -13.82
CA HIS A 32 2.52 17.38 -12.62
C HIS A 32 1.86 16.12 -12.06
N LEU A 33 2.67 15.19 -11.55
CA LEU A 33 2.22 13.99 -10.84
C LEU A 33 2.41 14.19 -9.33
N LEU A 34 1.38 13.90 -8.53
CA LEU A 34 1.50 13.88 -7.08
C LEU A 34 2.30 12.66 -6.62
N LEU A 35 3.30 12.89 -5.77
CA LEU A 35 4.05 11.86 -5.07
C LEU A 35 4.01 12.13 -3.57
N ILE A 36 4.02 11.06 -2.78
CA ILE A 36 4.10 11.11 -1.31
C ILE A 36 5.44 10.55 -0.84
N LYS A 37 5.96 11.08 0.27
CA LYS A 37 7.18 10.56 0.91
C LYS A 37 6.78 9.55 1.98
N ARG A 38 7.16 8.29 1.79
CA ARG A 38 6.72 7.19 2.67
C ARG A 38 7.27 7.36 4.08
N LYS A 39 6.39 7.19 5.08
CA LYS A 39 6.75 7.33 6.50
C LYS A 39 7.31 6.04 7.11
N TYR A 40 6.91 4.87 6.60
CA TYR A 40 7.16 3.57 7.23
C TYR A 40 7.96 2.59 6.35
N ASN A 41 8.71 1.71 7.00
CA ASN A 41 9.49 0.63 6.37
C ASN A 41 8.59 -0.33 5.57
N PRO A 42 9.10 -1.01 4.53
CA PRO A 42 10.52 -1.10 4.14
C PRO A 42 11.08 0.15 3.44
N ASP A 43 10.25 0.92 2.74
CA ASP A 43 10.72 2.02 1.88
C ASP A 43 10.53 3.40 2.53
N ALA A 44 10.77 3.51 3.84
CA ALA A 44 10.68 4.79 4.53
C ALA A 44 11.63 5.82 3.88
N GLY A 45 11.14 7.04 3.67
CA GLY A 45 11.89 8.14 3.08
C GLY A 45 11.93 8.17 1.54
N TYR A 46 11.52 7.10 0.87
CA TYR A 46 11.39 7.08 -0.60
C TYR A 46 10.09 7.75 -1.07
N TRP A 47 10.12 8.27 -2.30
CA TRP A 47 8.93 8.78 -2.98
C TRP A 47 8.14 7.64 -3.60
N SER A 48 6.82 7.73 -3.52
CA SER A 48 5.89 6.78 -4.13
C SER A 48 4.61 7.49 -4.58
N ILE A 49 3.77 6.77 -5.32
CA ILE A 49 2.41 7.22 -5.63
C ILE A 49 1.52 6.98 -4.39
N PRO A 50 0.48 7.79 -4.16
CA PRO A 50 -0.52 7.51 -3.13
C PRO A 50 -1.16 6.14 -3.35
N GLY A 51 -1.55 5.48 -2.26
CA GLY A 51 -2.26 4.22 -2.32
C GLY A 51 -2.05 3.34 -1.09
N GLY A 52 -2.86 2.29 -1.01
CA GLY A 52 -2.87 1.40 0.12
C GLY A 52 -3.51 0.06 -0.18
N HIS A 53 -3.99 -0.60 0.88
CA HIS A 53 -4.52 -1.96 0.78
C HIS A 53 -6.00 -1.93 0.41
N LEU A 54 -6.42 -2.92 -0.38
CA LEU A 54 -7.83 -3.17 -0.63
C LEU A 54 -8.47 -3.84 0.59
N ASP A 55 -9.58 -3.30 1.07
CA ASP A 55 -10.37 -3.95 2.10
C ASP A 55 -11.17 -5.13 1.55
N LEU A 56 -11.50 -6.11 2.40
CA LEU A 56 -12.25 -7.28 1.98
C LEU A 56 -13.64 -6.89 1.48
N GLY A 57 -13.94 -7.24 0.22
CA GLY A 57 -15.20 -6.90 -0.43
C GLY A 57 -15.25 -5.49 -1.02
N GLU A 58 -14.19 -4.70 -0.86
CA GLU A 58 -14.10 -3.36 -1.43
C GLU A 58 -13.86 -3.43 -2.96
N LYS A 59 -14.52 -2.53 -3.71
CA LYS A 59 -14.23 -2.36 -5.13
C LYS A 59 -12.95 -1.55 -5.29
N VAL A 60 -12.08 -1.95 -6.23
CA VAL A 60 -10.80 -1.26 -6.50
C VAL A 60 -10.96 0.26 -6.67
N GLY A 61 -11.98 0.72 -7.41
CA GLY A 61 -12.24 2.15 -7.58
C GLY A 61 -12.61 2.88 -6.29
N LYS A 62 -13.33 2.21 -5.36
CA LYS A 62 -13.69 2.81 -4.06
C LYS A 62 -12.48 2.90 -3.13
N ALA A 63 -11.60 1.90 -3.18
CA ALA A 63 -10.33 1.95 -2.48
C ALA A 63 -9.44 3.08 -2.99
N ALA A 64 -9.37 3.27 -4.31
CA ALA A 64 -8.62 4.37 -4.90
C ALA A 64 -9.14 5.75 -4.46
N GLU A 65 -10.47 5.93 -4.43
CA GLU A 65 -11.08 7.17 -3.90
C GLU A 65 -10.71 7.39 -2.43
N ARG A 66 -10.90 6.38 -1.57
CA ARG A 66 -10.59 6.45 -0.14
C ARG A 66 -9.12 6.78 0.13
N GLU A 67 -8.20 6.02 -0.45
CA GLU A 67 -6.75 6.21 -0.27
C GLU A 67 -6.30 7.58 -0.80
N ALA A 68 -6.89 8.08 -1.89
CA ALA A 68 -6.62 9.44 -2.37
C ALA A 68 -7.01 10.50 -1.33
N PHE A 69 -8.17 10.35 -0.66
CA PHE A 69 -8.60 11.30 0.37
C PHE A 69 -7.78 11.19 1.68
N GLU A 70 -7.25 10.01 2.00
CA GLU A 70 -6.51 9.79 3.25
C GLU A 70 -5.05 10.27 3.18
N GLU A 71 -4.41 10.16 2.01
CA GLU A 71 -2.96 10.41 1.86
C GLU A 71 -2.59 11.76 1.20
N THR A 72 -3.57 12.57 0.76
CA THR A 72 -3.34 13.85 0.05
C THR A 72 -4.12 15.00 0.65
#